data_AF-A0A378QNB2-F1
#
_entry.id   AF-A0A378QNB2-F1
#
_cell.length_a   1.000
_cell.length_b   1.000
_cell.length_c   1.000
_cell.angle_alpha   90.00
_cell.angle_beta   90.00
_cell.angle_gamma   90.00
#
_symmetry.space_group_name_H-M   'P 1'
#
loop_
_entity.id
_entity.type
_entity.pdbx_description
1 polymer ?
#
loop_
_entity_poly.entity_id
_entity_poly.type
_entity_poly.pdbx_seq_one_letter_code
_entity_poly.pdbx_strand_id
1 'polypeptide(L)'
;MSQIFTHCPKCQSPSFVKAGFNNGKQRYKCKDCCYYFSVHKHASHKSDDIKKMAIDMYLEGLGFRSIGRVLNISYGTVYQWVKQLGEQHQITSDNTKLIDIVELDEIHSYTKFKKLLLDVDCH
;
A
#
# COMPACT_ATOMS: atom_id res chain seq x y z
N MET A 1 -26.20 -6.36 14.47
CA MET A 1 -26.19 -4.99 15.03
C MET A 1 -25.98 -3.99 13.89
N SER A 2 -26.92 -3.08 13.68
CA SER A 2 -26.80 -1.99 12.69
C SER A 2 -25.73 -1.00 13.16
N GLN A 3 -24.67 -0.81 12.37
CA GLN A 3 -23.63 0.19 12.67
C GLN A 3 -24.20 1.60 12.49
N ILE A 4 -24.06 2.45 13.51
CA ILE A 4 -24.47 3.86 13.50
C ILE A 4 -23.25 4.71 13.08
N PHE A 5 -23.44 5.59 12.11
CA PHE A 5 -22.45 6.60 11.73
C PHE A 5 -22.90 7.95 12.30
N THR A 6 -21.99 8.69 12.91
CA THR A 6 -22.22 10.07 13.37
C THR A 6 -21.55 11.11 12.47
N HIS A 7 -20.48 10.71 11.76
CA HIS A 7 -19.71 11.58 10.87
C HIS A 7 -19.23 10.82 9.62
N CYS A 8 -18.90 11.56 8.56
CA CYS A 8 -18.26 11.01 7.38
C CYS A 8 -16.85 10.50 7.72
N PRO A 9 -16.49 9.24 7.39
CA PRO A 9 -15.16 8.70 7.69
C PRO A 9 -14.02 9.32 6.86
N LYS A 10 -14.32 10.12 5.82
CA LYS A 10 -13.31 10.76 4.96
C LYS A 10 -13.01 12.20 5.39
N CYS A 11 -14.04 13.01 5.63
CA CYS A 11 -13.89 14.44 5.92
C CYS A 11 -14.43 14.86 7.30
N GLN A 12 -14.89 13.91 8.11
CA GLN A 12 -15.44 14.13 9.46
C GLN A 12 -16.70 15.02 9.52
N SER A 13 -17.28 15.38 8.37
CA SER A 13 -18.55 16.13 8.33
C SER A 13 -19.71 15.34 8.94
N PRO A 14 -20.59 15.98 9.74
CA PRO A 14 -21.83 15.37 10.22
C PRO A 14 -22.91 15.24 9.12
N SER A 15 -22.69 15.83 7.95
CA SER A 15 -23.68 15.96 6.89
C SER A 15 -23.58 14.82 5.86
N PHE A 16 -24.49 13.84 5.96
CA PHE A 16 -24.61 12.75 5.01
C PHE A 16 -26.06 12.22 4.91
N VAL A 17 -26.36 11.53 3.82
CA VAL A 17 -27.69 10.97 3.53
C VAL A 17 -27.62 9.50 3.17
N LYS A 18 -28.71 8.77 3.37
CA LYS A 18 -28.86 7.38 2.88
C LYS A 18 -28.80 7.38 1.34
N ALA A 19 -28.04 6.45 0.78
CA ALA A 19 -27.74 6.34 -0.65
C ALA A 19 -27.84 4.87 -1.12
N GLY A 20 -28.98 4.23 -0.81
CA GLY A 20 -29.26 2.84 -1.15
C GLY A 20 -28.55 1.83 -0.24
N PHE A 21 -28.37 0.61 -0.76
CA PHE A 21 -27.73 -0.50 -0.04
C PHE A 21 -26.56 -1.06 -0.85
N ASN A 22 -25.55 -1.58 -0.15
CA ASN A 22 -24.44 -2.31 -0.73
C ASN A 22 -24.25 -3.62 0.05
N ASN A 23 -24.38 -4.77 -0.59
CA ASN A 23 -24.31 -6.10 0.04
C ASN A 23 -25.20 -6.23 1.29
N GLY A 24 -26.45 -5.77 1.20
CA GLY A 24 -27.41 -5.79 2.31
C GLY A 24 -27.16 -4.78 3.43
N LYS A 25 -26.11 -3.95 3.34
CA LYS A 25 -25.80 -2.90 4.32
C LYS A 25 -26.22 -1.53 3.80
N GLN A 26 -26.73 -0.69 4.69
CA GLN A 26 -27.09 0.69 4.35
C GLN A 26 -25.85 1.44 3.84
N ARG A 27 -25.95 2.04 2.65
CA ARG A 27 -24.95 2.94 2.09
C ARG A 27 -25.35 4.38 2.38
N TYR A 28 -24.36 5.22 2.63
CA TYR A 28 -24.49 6.65 2.87
C TYR A 28 -23.61 7.43 1.89
N LYS A 29 -24.01 8.66 1.57
CA LYS A 29 -23.27 9.63 0.77
C LYS A 29 -23.06 10.89 1.61
N CYS A 30 -21.80 11.29 1.80
CA CYS A 30 -21.48 12.58 2.40
C CYS A 30 -21.87 13.72 1.47
N LYS A 31 -22.52 14.76 2.02
CA LYS A 31 -22.92 15.94 1.24
C LYS A 31 -21.72 16.84 0.91
N ASP A 32 -20.71 16.87 1.77
CA ASP A 32 -19.61 17.82 1.64
C ASP A 32 -18.49 17.29 0.73
N CYS A 33 -18.07 16.02 0.90
CA CYS A 33 -16.99 15.43 0.12
C CYS A 33 -17.44 14.40 -0.93
N CYS A 34 -18.75 14.19 -1.08
CA CYS A 34 -19.35 13.21 -1.98
C CYS A 34 -18.88 11.75 -1.79
N TYR A 35 -18.20 11.43 -0.69
CA TYR A 35 -17.71 10.08 -0.40
C TYR A 35 -18.86 9.14 -0.02
N TYR A 36 -18.81 7.91 -0.54
CA TYR A 36 -19.76 6.86 -0.19
C TYR A 36 -19.18 5.89 0.83
N PHE A 37 -19.95 5.53 1.84
CA PHE A 37 -19.55 4.60 2.90
C PHE A 37 -20.74 3.76 3.37
N SER A 38 -20.50 2.49 3.70
CA SER A 38 -21.54 1.53 4.13
C SER A 38 -21.15 0.73 5.37
N VAL A 39 -19.87 0.76 5.72
CA VAL A 39 -19.29 0.11 6.90
C VAL A 39 -18.30 1.07 7.50
N HIS A 40 -18.19 1.08 8.83
CA HIS A 40 -16.95 1.57 9.42
C HIS A 40 -15.88 0.65 8.86
N LYS A 41 -14.97 1.20 8.05
CA LYS A 41 -13.72 0.49 7.82
C LYS A 41 -13.09 0.45 9.19
N HIS A 42 -13.26 -0.66 9.91
CA HIS A 42 -12.27 -1.01 10.92
C HIS A 42 -10.97 -0.88 10.15
N ALA A 43 -10.16 0.10 10.54
CA ALA A 43 -8.79 0.10 10.09
C ALA A 43 -8.33 -1.31 10.44
N SER A 44 -8.09 -2.10 9.41
CA SER A 44 -7.57 -3.46 9.55
C SER A 44 -6.13 -3.26 9.99
N HIS A 45 -5.98 -2.74 11.21
CA HIS A 45 -4.77 -2.73 11.96
C HIS A 45 -4.58 -4.19 12.31
N LYS A 46 -4.03 -4.96 11.37
CA LYS A 46 -2.96 -5.83 11.81
C LYS A 46 -2.03 -4.90 12.59
N SER A 47 -1.79 -5.23 13.86
CA SER A 47 -1.05 -4.34 14.75
C SER A 47 0.19 -3.85 14.03
N ASP A 48 0.55 -2.58 14.24
CA ASP A 48 1.77 -2.04 13.65
C ASP A 48 2.98 -2.93 13.98
N ASP A 49 2.91 -3.68 15.08
CA ASP A 49 3.87 -4.73 15.45
C ASP A 49 3.97 -5.88 14.43
N ILE A 50 2.85 -6.41 13.92
CA ILE A 50 2.86 -7.43 12.87
C ILE A 50 3.44 -6.86 11.57
N LYS A 51 3.14 -5.59 11.27
CA LYS A 51 3.71 -4.92 10.10
C LYS A 51 5.23 -4.78 10.21
N LYS A 52 5.73 -4.32 11.37
CA LYS A 52 7.17 -4.23 11.65
C LYS A 52 7.84 -5.59 11.55
N MET A 53 7.29 -6.60 12.22
CA MET A 53 7.81 -7.96 12.19
C MET A 53 7.86 -8.54 10.76
N ALA A 54 6.85 -8.27 9.93
CA ALA A 54 6.85 -8.69 8.54
C ALA A 54 7.93 -7.98 7.69
N ILE A 55 8.20 -6.71 7.99
CA ILE A 55 9.26 -5.94 7.34
C ILE A 55 10.63 -6.46 7.76
N ASP A 56 10.85 -6.70 9.05
CA ASP A 56 12.11 -7.24 9.58
C ASP A 56 12.43 -8.58 8.92
N MET A 57 11.47 -9.50 8.87
CA MET A 57 11.63 -10.78 8.15
C MET A 57 12.01 -10.60 6.68
N TYR A 58 11.43 -9.61 5.99
CA TYR A 58 11.77 -9.33 4.59
C TYR A 58 13.21 -8.82 4.44
N LEU A 59 13.65 -7.94 5.35
CA LEU A 59 15.02 -7.43 5.37
C LEU A 59 16.05 -8.53 5.68
N GLU A 60 15.67 -9.54 6.48
CA GLU A 60 16.44 -10.77 6.72
C GLU A 60 16.41 -11.76 5.54
N GLY A 61 15.74 -11.42 4.43
CA GLY A 61 15.74 -12.21 3.19
C GLY A 61 14.61 -13.23 3.06
N LEU A 62 13.61 -13.23 3.95
CA LEU A 62 12.46 -14.12 3.81
C LEU A 62 11.55 -13.67 2.65
N GLY A 63 11.13 -14.62 1.82
CA GLY A 63 10.20 -14.35 0.72
C GLY A 63 8.76 -14.08 1.20
N PHE A 64 8.00 -13.24 0.50
CA PHE A 64 6.64 -12.82 0.88
C PHE A 64 5.68 -13.97 1.24
N ARG A 65 5.77 -15.10 0.54
CA ARG A 65 4.94 -16.29 0.82
C ARG A 65 5.32 -16.98 2.13
N SER A 66 6.61 -17.01 2.47
CA SER A 66 7.08 -17.59 3.73
C SER A 66 6.59 -16.76 4.92
N ILE A 67 6.78 -15.43 4.86
CA ILE A 67 6.29 -14.48 5.86
C ILE A 67 4.77 -14.59 6.03
N GLY A 68 4.04 -14.68 4.92
CA GLY A 68 2.59 -14.87 4.94
C GLY A 68 2.15 -16.13 5.69
N ARG A 69 2.89 -17.24 5.55
CA ARG A 69 2.61 -18.48 6.29
C ARG A 69 2.94 -18.34 7.78
N VAL A 70 4.09 -17.73 8.12
CA VAL A 70 4.55 -17.56 9.51
C VAL A 70 3.60 -16.68 10.31
N LEU A 71 3.17 -15.55 9.74
CA LEU A 71 2.31 -14.57 10.42
C LEU A 71 0.82 -14.80 10.18
N ASN A 72 0.44 -15.85 9.43
CA ASN A 72 -0.93 -16.13 9.01
C ASN A 72 -1.62 -14.94 8.31
N ILE A 73 -0.90 -14.33 7.36
CA ILE A 73 -1.34 -13.17 6.58
C ILE A 73 -1.18 -13.43 5.09
N SER A 74 -1.97 -12.74 4.24
CA SER A 74 -1.78 -12.90 2.80
C SER A 74 -0.43 -12.33 2.36
N TYR A 75 0.25 -13.05 1.46
CA TYR A 75 1.51 -12.58 0.87
C TYR A 75 1.35 -11.22 0.18
N GLY A 76 0.16 -10.93 -0.35
CA GLY A 76 -0.17 -9.64 -0.97
C GLY A 76 -0.17 -8.48 0.03
N THR A 77 -0.58 -8.71 1.28
CA THR A 77 -0.45 -7.70 2.35
C THR A 77 1.01 -7.40 2.64
N VAL A 78 1.86 -8.44 2.75
CA VAL A 78 3.31 -8.27 2.98
C VAL A 78 3.95 -7.48 1.84
N TYR A 79 3.66 -7.87 0.60
CA TYR A 79 4.13 -7.17 -0.60
C TYR A 79 3.74 -5.69 -0.57
N GLN A 80 2.49 -5.37 -0.26
CA GLN A 80 2.02 -3.98 -0.21
C GLN A 80 2.75 -3.15 0.85
N TRP A 81 3.05 -3.74 2.02
CA TRP A 81 3.80 -3.06 3.08
C TRP A 81 5.26 -2.81 2.67
N VAL A 82 5.92 -3.79 2.08
CA VAL A 82 7.30 -3.64 1.59
C VAL A 82 7.37 -2.61 0.47
N LYS A 83 6.39 -2.60 -0.45
CA LYS A 83 6.28 -1.59 -1.50
C LYS A 83 6.16 -0.18 -0.92
N GLN A 84 5.28 0.01 0.06
CA GLN A 84 5.12 1.30 0.75
C GLN A 84 6.40 1.75 1.45
N LEU A 85 7.13 0.84 2.09
CA LEU A 85 8.42 1.14 2.70
C LEU A 85 9.42 1.65 1.65
N GLY A 86 9.53 0.97 0.50
CA GLY A 86 10.40 1.40 -0.59
C GLY A 86 10.02 2.78 -1.17
N GLU A 87 8.72 3.08 -1.26
CA GLU A 87 8.24 4.40 -1.69
C GLU A 87 8.59 5.52 -0.69
N GLN A 88 8.56 5.23 0.61
CA GLN A 88 8.92 6.20 1.67
C GLN A 88 10.42 6.47 1.76
N HIS A 89 11.26 5.49 1.41
CA HIS A 89 12.71 5.56 1.53
C HIS A 89 13.43 5.75 0.18
N GLN A 90 12.76 6.34 -0.81
CA GLN A 90 13.42 6.70 -2.07
C GLN A 90 14.58 7.66 -1.79
N ILE A 91 15.78 7.25 -2.20
CA ILE A 91 17.00 8.05 -2.05
C ILE A 91 16.82 9.32 -2.87
N THR A 92 16.82 10.47 -2.20
CA THR A 92 16.88 11.76 -2.86
C THR A 92 18.36 12.13 -2.98
N SER A 93 18.85 12.36 -4.20
CA SER A 93 20.21 12.84 -4.42
C SER A 93 20.28 14.33 -4.08
N ASP A 94 20.96 14.66 -2.98
CA ASP A 94 21.28 16.06 -2.64
C ASP A 94 22.41 16.54 -3.56
N ASN A 95 22.04 17.24 -4.63
CA ASN A 95 22.97 17.76 -5.65
C ASN A 95 23.84 18.94 -5.16
N THR A 96 23.79 19.29 -3.87
CA THR A 96 24.47 20.46 -3.30
C THR A 96 25.85 20.18 -2.73
N LYS A 97 26.24 18.90 -2.58
CA LYS A 97 27.56 18.53 -2.06
C LYS A 97 28.54 18.30 -3.20
N LEU A 98 29.69 18.97 -3.14
CA LEU A 98 30.85 18.63 -3.96
C LEU A 98 31.39 17.29 -3.45
N ILE A 99 31.39 16.28 -4.31
CA ILE A 99 31.87 14.93 -4.02
C ILE A 99 33.25 14.78 -4.67
N ASP A 100 34.27 14.45 -3.88
CA ASP A 100 35.67 14.38 -4.31
C ASP A 100 36.04 12.97 -4.83
N ILE A 101 35.48 11.92 -4.22
CA ILE A 101 35.72 10.52 -4.59
C ILE A 101 34.38 9.77 -4.54
N VAL A 102 34.10 8.96 -5.58
CA VAL A 102 32.92 8.08 -5.67
C VAL A 102 33.40 6.67 -5.97
N GLU A 103 32.96 5.70 -5.15
CA GLU A 103 33.13 4.27 -5.41
C GLU A 103 31.83 3.71 -6.00
N LEU A 104 31.95 2.89 -7.04
CA LEU A 104 30.83 2.28 -7.74
C LEU A 104 30.91 0.76 -7.61
N ASP A 105 29.92 0.17 -6.93
CA ASP A 105 29.76 -1.27 -6.81
C ASP A 105 28.70 -1.80 -7.79
N GLU A 106 29.00 -2.92 -8.45
CA GLU A 106 28.06 -3.59 -9.35
C GLU A 106 27.29 -4.71 -8.64
N ILE A 107 25.96 -4.59 -8.57
CA ILE A 107 25.09 -5.63 -8.04
C ILE A 107 24.34 -6.30 -9.20
N HIS A 108 24.56 -7.60 -9.36
CA HIS A 108 23.90 -8.41 -10.38
C HIS A 108 22.67 -9.11 -9.79
N SER A 109 21.50 -8.89 -10.38
CA SER A 109 20.26 -9.60 -10.02
C SER A 109 19.48 -10.03 -11.25
N TYR A 110 18.85 -11.21 -11.19
CA TYR A 110 18.01 -11.69 -12.28
C TYR A 110 16.61 -11.08 -12.18
N THR A 111 16.26 -10.23 -13.13
CA THR A 111 14.94 -9.63 -13.24
C THR A 111 14.23 -10.16 -14.47
N LYS A 112 12.96 -10.58 -14.32
CA LYS A 112 12.16 -11.06 -15.45
C LYS A 112 11.62 -9.87 -16.23
N PHE A 113 12.43 -9.29 -17.12
CA PHE A 113 11.94 -8.29 -18.09
C PHE A 113 11.17 -9.01 -19.21
N LYS A 114 9.87 -8.72 -19.34
CA LYS A 114 9.12 -9.07 -20.56
C LYS A 114 9.50 -8.03 -21.61
N LYS A 115 10.29 -8.41 -22.63
CA LYS A 115 10.47 -7.55 -23.82
C LYS A 115 9.09 -7.32 -24.44
N LEU A 116 8.60 -6.08 -24.40
CA LEU A 116 7.59 -5.61 -25.35
C LEU A 116 8.36 -5.34 -26.64
N LEU A 117 8.23 -6.26 -27.61
CA LEU A 117 8.61 -5.98 -28.99
C LEU A 117 7.72 -4.82 -29.46
N LEU A 118 8.25 -3.61 -29.47
CA LEU A 118 7.86 -2.63 -30.46
C LEU A 118 8.78 -2.91 -31.63
N ASP A 119 8.27 -3.70 -32.59
CA ASP A 119 8.88 -3.81 -33.91
C ASP A 119 8.88 -2.39 -34.49
N VAL A 120 10.06 -1.76 -34.45
CA VAL A 120 10.33 -0.57 -35.25
C VAL A 120 10.58 -1.12 -36.64
N ASP A 121 9.56 -1.10 -37.47
CA ASP A 121 9.70 -1.34 -38.91
C ASP A 121 10.71 -0.31 -39.46
N CYS A 122 11.90 -0.78 -39.79
CA CYS A 122 12.87 -0.03 -40.58
C CYS A 122 12.30 0.16 -42.00
N HIS A 123 12.26 1.42 -42.45
CA HIS A 123 12.06 1.80 -43.85
C HIS A 123 13.15 1.22 -44.77
#